data_AF-A0A0B7IL51-F1
#
_entry.id   AF-A0A0B7IL51-F1
#
_cell.length_a   1.000
_cell.length_b   1.000
_cell.length_c   1.000
_cell.angle_alpha   90.00
_cell.angle_beta   90.00
_cell.angle_gamma   90.00
#
_symmetry.space_group_name_H-M   'P 1'
#
loop_
_entity.id
_entity.type
_entity.pdbx_description
1 polymer ?
#
loop_
_entity_poly.entity_id
_entity_poly.type
_entity_poly.pdbx_seq_one_letter_code
_entity_poly.pdbx_strand_id
1 'polypeptide(L)'
;MTSSIITNKINVAIASGSNVFSEYISLDKGTCVGVYFVPLKANEPEHLVEISVRDPQSNSLIEPVDFRDFKHKGGGYLDGMKQVGFPTNNNKFLVSINASENLADDFKGQLIFVIQRDCGCNME
;
A
#
# COMPACT_ATOMS: atom_id res chain seq x y z
N MET A 1 17.94 20.09 -6.61
CA MET A 1 16.99 18.98 -6.88
C MET A 1 15.77 19.14 -5.98
N THR A 2 14.64 19.58 -6.51
CA THR A 2 13.38 19.61 -5.78
C THR A 2 12.58 18.37 -6.16
N SER A 3 12.76 17.27 -5.44
CA SER A 3 11.88 16.11 -5.57
C SER A 3 10.48 16.50 -5.08
N SER A 4 9.44 16.14 -5.83
CA SER A 4 8.05 16.31 -5.39
C SER A 4 7.50 15.00 -4.85
N ILE A 5 6.79 15.08 -3.73
CA ILE A 5 6.10 13.94 -3.12
C ILE A 5 4.62 14.01 -3.52
N ILE A 6 4.10 12.89 -4.03
CA ILE A 6 2.68 12.71 -4.29
C ILE A 6 2.18 11.42 -3.62
N THR A 7 0.86 11.22 -3.62
CA THR A 7 0.25 10.01 -3.07
C THR A 7 -0.75 9.38 -4.02
N ASN A 8 -0.64 8.07 -4.23
CA ASN A 8 -1.68 7.24 -4.85
C ASN A 8 -2.43 6.51 -3.75
N LYS A 9 -3.76 6.46 -3.82
CA LYS A 9 -4.62 5.88 -2.78
C LYS A 9 -5.51 4.81 -3.38
N ILE A 10 -5.70 3.72 -2.67
CA ILE A 10 -6.64 2.67 -3.02
C ILE A 10 -7.62 2.46 -1.87
N ASN A 11 -8.89 2.28 -2.18
CA ASN A 11 -9.87 1.91 -1.19
C ASN A 11 -9.88 0.39 -1.06
N VAL A 12 -9.68 -0.09 0.15
CA VAL A 12 -9.72 -1.51 0.48
C VAL A 12 -11.03 -1.80 1.17
N ALA A 13 -11.74 -2.82 0.68
CA ALA A 13 -12.94 -3.33 1.33
C ALA A 13 -13.02 -4.85 1.17
N ILE A 14 -13.03 -5.57 2.30
CA ILE A 14 -13.42 -6.98 2.38
C ILE A 14 -14.72 -7.02 3.17
N ALA A 15 -15.78 -7.57 2.58
CA ALA A 15 -17.07 -7.71 3.27
C ALA A 15 -17.00 -8.82 4.33
N SER A 16 -17.84 -8.71 5.36
CA SER A 16 -18.07 -9.78 6.32
C SER A 16 -18.40 -11.10 5.60
N GLY A 17 -17.83 -12.21 6.08
CA GLY A 17 -17.95 -13.53 5.47
C GLY A 17 -17.03 -13.78 4.26
N SER A 18 -16.20 -12.81 3.89
CA SER A 18 -15.14 -12.96 2.87
C SER A 18 -13.76 -12.83 3.52
N ASN A 19 -12.72 -13.25 2.79
CA ASN A 19 -11.34 -13.23 3.26
C ASN A 19 -10.33 -12.61 2.27
N VAL A 20 -10.77 -12.16 1.09
CA VAL A 20 -9.87 -11.69 0.04
C VAL A 20 -10.32 -10.40 -0.60
N PHE A 21 -9.35 -9.53 -0.88
CA PHE A 21 -9.46 -8.39 -1.76
C PHE A 21 -8.25 -8.37 -2.69
N SER A 22 -8.45 -8.13 -3.97
CA SER A 22 -7.33 -8.02 -4.92
C SER A 22 -7.70 -7.07 -6.05
N GLU A 23 -6.81 -6.12 -6.34
CA GLU A 23 -7.04 -5.10 -7.36
C GLU A 23 -5.74 -4.74 -8.08
N TYR A 24 -5.84 -4.54 -9.40
CA TYR A 24 -4.76 -3.97 -10.19
C TYR A 24 -4.82 -2.45 -10.14
N ILE A 25 -3.73 -1.81 -9.73
CA ILE A 25 -3.62 -0.37 -9.62
C ILE A 25 -2.50 0.17 -10.50
N SER A 26 -2.66 1.40 -10.99
CA SER A 26 -1.58 2.14 -11.64
C SER A 26 -1.00 3.14 -10.64
N LEU A 27 0.31 3.07 -10.42
CA LEU A 27 1.04 4.04 -9.61
C LEU A 27 1.71 5.07 -10.51
N ASP A 28 1.64 6.34 -10.11
CA ASP A 28 2.32 7.43 -10.81
C ASP A 28 3.82 7.16 -10.97
N LYS A 29 4.39 7.66 -12.07
CA LYS A 29 5.83 7.54 -12.35
C LYS A 29 6.68 8.15 -11.24
N GLY A 30 7.68 7.42 -10.75
CA GLY A 30 8.63 7.83 -9.73
C GLY A 30 9.23 6.64 -9.00
N THR A 31 9.53 6.82 -7.71
CA THR A 31 9.90 5.74 -6.79
C THR A 31 8.89 5.70 -5.66
N CYS A 32 8.30 4.53 -5.38
CA CYS A 32 7.51 4.36 -4.17
C CYS A 32 8.46 4.26 -2.98
N VAL A 33 8.35 5.22 -2.06
CA VAL A 33 9.25 5.36 -0.91
C VAL A 33 8.58 4.98 0.41
N GLY A 34 7.27 4.91 0.44
CA GLY A 34 6.51 4.59 1.64
C GLY A 34 5.13 4.04 1.31
N VAL A 35 4.67 3.13 2.15
CA VAL A 35 3.29 2.62 2.14
C VAL A 35 2.74 2.65 3.55
N TYR A 36 1.49 3.09 3.69
CA TYR A 36 0.77 3.00 4.96
C TYR A 36 -0.71 2.73 4.75
N PHE A 37 -1.33 2.15 5.77
CA PHE A 37 -2.73 1.77 5.77
C PHE A 37 -3.49 2.60 6.81
N VAL A 38 -4.59 3.21 6.38
CA VAL A 38 -5.51 3.97 7.23
C VAL A 38 -6.79 3.16 7.39
N PRO A 39 -7.05 2.55 8.57
CA PRO A 39 -8.29 1.83 8.80
C PRO A 39 -9.47 2.80 8.89
N LEU A 40 -10.61 2.46 8.27
CA LEU A 40 -11.86 3.23 8.34
C LEU A 40 -12.81 2.71 9.43
N LYS A 41 -12.47 1.59 10.06
CA LYS A 41 -13.14 1.07 11.26
C LYS A 41 -12.15 1.03 12.43
N ALA A 42 -12.67 1.25 13.64
CA ALA A 42 -11.88 1.17 14.87
C ALA A 42 -11.57 -0.27 15.28
N ASN A 43 -12.46 -1.22 14.97
CA ASN A 43 -12.27 -2.62 15.32
C ASN A 43 -11.25 -3.26 14.40
N GLU A 44 -10.25 -3.90 15.00
CA GLU A 44 -9.26 -4.70 14.28
C GLU A 44 -9.74 -6.13 14.12
N PRO A 45 -9.44 -6.79 12.99
CA PRO A 45 -9.71 -8.21 12.83
C PRO A 45 -8.93 -9.03 13.86
N GLU A 46 -9.56 -10.10 14.37
CA GLU A 46 -8.95 -11.02 15.34
C GLU A 46 -7.84 -11.87 14.71
N HIS A 47 -7.95 -12.13 13.40
CA HIS A 47 -6.98 -12.89 12.62
C HIS A 47 -6.06 -11.98 11.82
N LEU A 48 -4.95 -12.55 11.33
CA LEU A 48 -4.00 -11.84 10.48
C LEU A 48 -4.66 -11.47 9.15
N VAL A 49 -4.41 -10.24 8.72
CA VAL A 49 -4.81 -9.74 7.41
C VAL A 49 -3.55 -9.26 6.71
N GLU A 50 -3.08 -10.05 5.76
CA GLU A 50 -1.83 -9.83 5.06
C GLU A 50 -2.04 -8.91 3.87
N ILE A 51 -1.13 -7.95 3.68
CA ILE A 51 -1.07 -7.09 2.50
C ILE A 51 0.19 -7.46 1.72
N SER A 52 0.05 -7.65 0.41
CA SER A 52 1.16 -7.85 -0.52
C SER A 52 0.99 -7.00 -1.76
N VAL A 53 2.12 -6.67 -2.39
CA VAL A 53 2.15 -5.92 -3.65
C VAL A 53 3.09 -6.60 -4.61
N ARG A 54 2.60 -6.88 -5.82
CA ARG A 54 3.39 -7.50 -6.89
C ARG A 54 3.47 -6.60 -8.11
N ASP A 55 4.59 -6.70 -8.81
CA ASP A 55 4.78 -6.05 -10.10
C ASP A 55 4.03 -6.81 -11.22
N PRO A 56 3.99 -6.26 -12.46
CA PRO A 56 3.38 -6.96 -13.60
C PRO A 56 4.01 -8.32 -13.94
N GLN A 57 5.25 -8.56 -13.51
CA GLN A 57 6.00 -9.79 -13.74
C GLN A 57 5.79 -10.80 -12.60
N SER A 58 4.88 -10.51 -11.67
CA SER A 58 4.56 -11.31 -10.49
C SER A 58 5.68 -11.39 -9.44
N ASN A 59 6.67 -10.49 -9.49
CA ASN A 59 7.65 -10.35 -8.43
C ASN A 59 7.03 -9.64 -7.23
N SER A 60 7.23 -10.16 -6.02
CA SER A 60 6.86 -9.49 -4.77
C SER A 60 7.70 -8.23 -4.58
N LEU A 61 7.04 -7.07 -4.57
CA LEU A 61 7.63 -5.79 -4.15
C LEU A 61 7.45 -5.55 -2.66
N ILE A 62 6.33 -6.05 -2.13
CA ILE A 62 6.05 -6.13 -0.71
C ILE A 62 5.55 -7.55 -0.45
N GLU A 63 6.32 -8.32 0.32
CA GLU A 63 5.91 -9.66 0.74
C GLU A 63 4.65 -9.60 1.60
N PRO A 64 3.83 -10.68 1.64
CA PRO A 64 2.68 -10.75 2.51
C PRO A 64 3.07 -10.53 3.97
N VAL A 65 2.60 -9.43 4.54
CA VAL A 65 2.80 -9.08 5.95
C VAL A 65 1.52 -8.46 6.51
N ASP A 66 1.31 -8.59 7.81
CA ASP A 66 0.07 -8.13 8.45
C ASP A 66 -0.15 -6.63 8.26
N PHE A 67 -1.41 -6.22 8.05
CA PHE A 67 -1.80 -4.83 7.82
C PHE A 67 -1.35 -3.89 8.95
N ARG A 68 -1.17 -4.40 10.18
CA ARG A 68 -0.68 -3.64 11.33
C ARG A 68 0.74 -3.12 11.10
N ASP A 69 1.55 -3.78 10.28
CA ASP A 69 2.89 -3.28 9.91
C ASP A 69 2.84 -2.02 9.05
N PHE A 70 1.70 -1.76 8.41
CA PHE A 70 1.47 -0.57 7.60
C PHE A 70 0.78 0.55 8.38
N LYS A 71 0.44 0.34 9.67
CA LYS A 71 -0.10 1.42 10.50
C LYS A 71 0.95 2.47 10.74
N HIS A 72 0.52 3.73 10.72
CA HIS A 72 1.43 4.85 10.93
C HIS A 72 2.00 4.83 12.36
N LYS A 73 3.32 4.61 12.51
CA LYS A 73 3.97 4.36 13.81
C LYS A 73 4.29 5.61 14.65
N GLY A 74 3.88 6.79 14.19
CA GLY A 74 4.10 8.06 14.89
C GLY A 74 5.58 8.47 14.86
N GLY A 75 5.94 9.35 13.93
CA GLY A 75 7.32 9.79 13.75
C GLY A 75 7.51 10.96 12.77
N GLY A 76 6.45 11.71 12.46
CA GLY A 76 6.42 12.59 11.27
C GLY A 76 5.86 11.84 10.04
N TYR A 77 5.70 12.53 8.91
CA TYR A 77 4.97 12.00 7.75
C TYR A 77 5.62 10.74 7.19
N LEU A 78 6.90 10.77 6.79
CA LEU A 78 7.57 9.62 6.14
C LEU A 78 8.05 8.55 7.12
N ASP A 79 8.56 8.95 8.29
CA ASP A 79 9.17 8.01 9.26
C ASP A 79 8.12 7.16 10.01
N GLY A 80 6.85 7.55 9.94
CA GLY A 80 5.76 6.75 10.46
C GLY A 80 5.30 5.64 9.51
N MET A 81 5.77 5.59 8.26
CA MET A 81 5.27 4.67 7.24
C MET A 81 6.16 3.42 7.09
N LYS A 82 5.64 2.38 6.42
CA LYS A 82 6.48 1.27 5.97
C LYS A 82 7.35 1.76 4.81
N GLN A 83 8.64 1.89 5.06
CA GLN A 83 9.60 2.31 4.03
C GLN A 83 9.76 1.21 2.97
N VAL A 84 9.68 1.62 1.71
CA VAL A 84 9.88 0.78 0.52
C VAL A 84 10.73 1.54 -0.49
N GLY A 85 11.17 0.90 -1.56
CA GLY A 85 12.08 1.53 -2.52
C GLY A 85 12.01 0.90 -3.91
N PHE A 86 10.80 0.73 -4.45
CA PHE A 86 10.63 0.15 -5.78
C PHE A 86 10.23 1.21 -6.82
N PRO A 87 10.72 1.08 -8.07
CA PRO A 87 10.38 2.01 -9.14
C PRO A 87 8.91 1.85 -9.56
N THR A 88 8.25 2.99 -9.77
CA THR A 88 6.90 3.06 -10.35
C THR A 88 7.00 3.73 -11.72
N ASN A 89 6.54 3.05 -12.77
CA ASN A 89 6.67 3.51 -14.16
C ASN A 89 5.33 3.54 -14.88
N ASN A 90 4.24 3.99 -14.22
CA ASN A 90 2.87 3.88 -14.72
C ASN A 90 2.45 2.43 -15.05
N ASN A 91 3.14 1.45 -14.46
CA ASN A 91 2.84 0.03 -14.58
C ASN A 91 1.64 -0.35 -13.69
N LYS A 92 1.00 -1.47 -14.04
CA LYS A 92 -0.04 -2.08 -13.21
C LYS A 92 0.60 -2.94 -12.11
N PHE A 93 0.29 -2.64 -10.87
CA PHE A 93 0.70 -3.41 -9.71
C PHE A 93 -0.51 -4.17 -9.18
N LEU A 94 -0.32 -5.43 -8.77
CA LEU A 94 -1.36 -6.18 -8.11
C LEU A 94 -1.23 -5.96 -6.61
N VAL A 95 -2.26 -5.39 -6.00
CA VAL A 95 -2.38 -5.34 -4.54
C VAL A 95 -3.31 -6.46 -4.12
N SER A 96 -2.84 -7.30 -3.20
CA SER A 96 -3.64 -8.41 -2.65
C SER A 96 -3.66 -8.33 -1.13
N ILE A 97 -4.86 -8.45 -0.58
CA ILE A 97 -5.13 -8.43 0.85
C ILE A 97 -5.89 -9.69 1.20
N ASN A 98 -5.30 -10.52 2.03
CA ASN A 98 -5.83 -11.83 2.38
C ASN A 98 -5.90 -11.99 3.89
N ALA A 99 -7.06 -12.39 4.39
CA ALA A 99 -7.23 -12.88 5.75
C ALA A 99 -7.08 -14.41 5.77
N SER A 100 -6.54 -14.97 6.85
CA SER A 100 -6.41 -16.43 6.98
C SER A 100 -7.75 -17.16 7.01
N GLU A 101 -8.80 -16.45 7.45
CA GLU A 101 -10.17 -16.95 7.61
C GLU A 101 -11.18 -15.89 7.15
N ASN A 102 -12.45 -16.29 6.99
CA ASN A 102 -13.52 -15.34 6.69
C ASN A 102 -13.68 -14.34 7.84
N LEU A 103 -13.69 -13.05 7.51
CA LEU A 103 -13.82 -12.00 8.50
C LEU A 103 -15.22 -11.99 9.11
N ALA A 104 -15.31 -11.85 10.43
CA ALA A 104 -16.57 -11.71 11.15
C ALA A 104 -17.26 -10.34 10.93
N ASP A 105 -16.48 -9.35 10.48
CA ASP A 105 -16.93 -7.97 10.23
C ASP A 105 -16.26 -7.44 8.95
N ASP A 106 -16.87 -6.43 8.28
CA ASP A 106 -16.20 -5.81 7.13
C ASP A 106 -14.85 -5.19 7.54
N PHE A 107 -13.82 -5.42 6.75
CA PHE A 107 -12.54 -4.74 6.83
C PHE A 107 -12.48 -3.64 5.76
N LYS A 108 -12.38 -2.38 6.18
CA LYS A 108 -12.37 -1.21 5.29
C LYS A 108 -11.23 -0.28 5.65
N GLY A 109 -10.58 0.27 4.63
CA GLY A 109 -9.46 1.19 4.81
C GLY A 109 -9.00 1.83 3.52
N GLN A 110 -7.95 2.64 3.64
CA GLN A 110 -7.19 3.14 2.50
C GLN A 110 -5.74 2.70 2.60
N LEU A 111 -5.23 2.07 1.55
CA LEU A 111 -3.81 1.83 1.40
C LEU A 111 -3.24 2.97 0.53
N ILE A 112 -2.20 3.62 1.05
CA ILE A 112 -1.66 4.86 0.49
C ILE A 112 -0.19 4.61 0.13
N PHE A 113 0.14 4.87 -1.12
CA PHE A 113 1.48 4.79 -1.68
C PHE A 113 2.05 6.19 -1.81
N VAL A 114 3.21 6.43 -1.22
CA VAL A 114 3.94 7.69 -1.32
C VAL A 114 4.98 7.56 -2.42
N ILE A 115 4.82 8.38 -3.46
CA ILE A 115 5.69 8.37 -4.63
C ILE A 115 6.55 9.62 -4.62
N GLN A 116 7.86 9.43 -4.63
CA GLN A 116 8.82 10.48 -4.89
C GLN A 116 9.04 10.56 -6.40
N ARG A 117 8.63 11.69 -7.00
CA ARG A 117 8.89 11.96 -8.42
C ARG A 117 10.28 12.56 -8.57
N ASP A 118 11.03 12.01 -9.52
CA ASP A 118 12.20 12.69 -10.05
C ASP A 118 11.72 13.91 -10.85
N CYS A 119 11.89 15.10 -10.28
CA CYS A 119 11.89 16.30 -11.08
C CYS A 119 13.22 16.33 -11.83
N GLY A 120 13.17 15.97 -13.11
CA GLY A 120 14.26 16.26 -14.04
C GLY A 120 14.52 17.76 -14.03
N CYS A 121 15.52 18.20 -13.26
CA CYS A 121 16.28 19.35 -13.70
C CYS A 121 17.01 18.85 -14.94
N ASN A 122 16.61 19.33 -16.12
CA ASN A 122 17.51 19.38 -17.26
C ASN A 122 18.75 20.14 -16.79
N MET A 123 19.78 19.41 -16.36
CA MET A 123 21.13 19.92 -16.39
C MET A 123 21.72 19.42 -17.70
N GLU A 124 21.63 20.32 -18.67
CA GLU A 124 22.38 20.41 -19.93
C GLU A 124 21.99 19.47 -21.08
#